data_AF-A0A969USS8-F1
#
_entry.id   AF-A0A969USS8-F1
#
_cell.length_a   1.000
_cell.length_b   1.000
_cell.length_c   1.000
_cell.angle_alpha   90.00
_cell.angle_beta   90.00
_cell.angle_gamma   90.00
#
_symmetry.space_group_name_H-M   'P 1'
#
loop_
_entity.id
_entity.type
_entity.pdbx_description
1 polymer ?
#
loop_
_entity_poly.entity_id
_entity_poly.type
_entity_poly.pdbx_seq_one_letter_code
_entity_poly.pdbx_strand_id
1 'polypeptide(L)'
;MHKLILLAPIYISTANSLKFADGFEFSATNPQSTPLLSINVPIGLQYGANSGKIQVQGDGQGRRTTTTLIDTTNALRVQPNQTLVLVGGDVTLEGATLKTAGGRIELGSVAGEGLVSLTPIDQGFSLGYDAAQN
;
A
#
# COMPACT_ATOMS: atom_id res chain seq x y z
N MET A 1 4.41 11.49 -21.88
CA MET A 1 4.44 10.12 -21.33
C MET A 1 5.03 10.20 -19.94
N HIS A 2 4.30 9.79 -18.89
CA HIS A 2 4.73 9.99 -17.50
C HIS A 2 5.04 8.64 -16.85
N LYS A 3 6.33 8.37 -16.64
CA LYS A 3 6.82 7.22 -15.87
C LYS A 3 6.97 7.66 -14.43
N LEU A 4 6.07 7.24 -13.53
CA LEU A 4 6.21 7.53 -12.11
C LEU A 4 7.13 6.47 -11.48
N ILE A 5 8.29 6.91 -11.03
CA ILE A 5 9.29 6.06 -10.39
C ILE A 5 9.49 6.60 -8.99
N LEU A 6 9.29 5.74 -8.00
CA LEU A 6 9.42 6.12 -6.61
C LEU A 6 10.64 5.43 -6.01
N LEU A 7 11.49 6.22 -5.36
CA LEU A 7 12.83 5.80 -4.91
C LEU A 7 12.81 4.99 -3.61
N ALA A 8 11.70 5.05 -2.87
CA ALA A 8 11.52 4.45 -1.56
C ALA A 8 10.34 3.45 -1.59
N PRO A 9 10.18 2.62 -0.54
CA PRO A 9 8.98 1.83 -0.35
C PRO A 9 7.74 2.73 -0.28
N ILE A 10 6.61 2.23 -0.77
CA ILE A 10 5.35 2.96 -0.76
C ILE A 10 4.24 2.11 -0.19
N TYR A 11 3.44 2.77 0.64
CA TYR A 11 2.22 2.25 1.21
C TYR A 11 1.09 3.20 0.84
N ILE A 12 0.12 2.69 0.10
CA ILE A 12 -1.10 3.41 -0.26
C ILE A 12 -2.23 2.72 0.49
N SER A 13 -2.92 3.49 1.32
CA SER A 13 -3.97 2.97 2.19
C SER A 13 -5.19 3.87 2.25
N THR A 14 -6.36 3.26 2.42
CA THR A 14 -7.62 3.98 2.73
C THR A 14 -8.03 3.86 4.19
N ALA A 15 -7.13 3.39 5.05
CA ALA A 15 -7.36 3.33 6.50
C ALA A 15 -7.65 4.72 7.08
N ASN A 16 -8.50 4.76 8.11
CA ASN A 16 -8.80 5.97 8.85
C ASN A 16 -7.60 6.46 9.66
N SER A 17 -6.71 5.55 10.07
CA SER A 17 -5.52 5.91 10.81
C SER A 17 -4.41 4.86 10.81
N LEU A 18 -3.22 5.31 11.22
CA LEU A 18 -2.05 4.51 11.49
C LEU A 18 -1.83 4.44 13.01
N LYS A 19 -1.81 3.22 13.57
CA LYS A 19 -1.68 2.95 15.01
C LYS A 19 -0.24 2.64 15.37
N PHE A 20 0.20 3.11 16.54
CA PHE A 20 1.55 2.89 17.08
C PHE A 20 1.51 2.16 18.43
N ALA A 21 2.62 1.53 18.80
CA ALA A 21 2.71 0.68 20.00
C ALA A 21 2.53 1.44 21.33
N ASP A 22 2.78 2.74 21.35
CA ASP A 22 2.62 3.64 22.50
C ASP A 22 1.18 4.18 22.65
N GLY A 23 0.25 3.73 21.80
CA GLY A 23 -1.12 4.22 21.76
C GLY A 23 -1.28 5.53 20.97
N PHE A 24 -0.21 6.09 20.41
CA PHE A 24 -0.33 7.20 19.47
C PHE A 24 -1.03 6.75 18.18
N GLU A 25 -1.76 7.67 17.56
CA GLU A 25 -2.50 7.45 16.33
C GLU A 25 -2.36 8.65 15.41
N PHE A 26 -1.90 8.40 14.18
CA PHE A 26 -2.01 9.38 13.11
C PHE A 26 -3.36 9.19 12.41
N SER A 27 -4.29 10.12 12.59
CA SER A 27 -5.60 10.09 11.92
C SER A 27 -5.52 10.70 10.52
N ALA A 28 -5.93 9.93 9.50
CA ALA A 28 -6.10 10.41 8.14
C ALA A 28 -7.44 11.15 7.94
N THR A 29 -8.43 10.91 8.80
CA THR A 29 -9.75 11.56 8.73
C THR A 29 -9.87 12.83 9.56
N ASN A 30 -9.07 12.97 10.62
CA ASN A 30 -8.97 14.19 11.42
C ASN A 30 -7.49 14.47 11.76
N PRO A 31 -6.68 14.87 10.77
CA PRO A 31 -5.24 15.04 10.96
C PRO A 31 -4.96 16.16 11.96
N GLN A 32 -4.21 15.83 13.01
CA GLN A 32 -3.72 16.81 13.98
C GLN A 32 -2.37 17.39 13.52
N SER A 33 -2.02 18.58 14.01
CA SER A 33 -0.67 19.11 13.80
C SER A 33 0.35 18.12 14.36
N THR A 34 1.30 17.72 13.50
CA THR A 34 2.28 16.68 13.74
C THR A 34 3.01 16.86 15.08
N PRO A 35 3.07 15.85 15.96
CA PRO A 35 4.01 15.87 17.07
C PRO A 35 5.44 15.96 16.52
N LEU A 36 6.32 16.65 17.23
CA LEU A 36 7.63 17.10 16.72
C LEU A 36 8.56 15.94 16.29
N LEU A 37 8.30 14.71 16.77
CA LEU A 37 8.93 13.46 16.37
C LEU A 37 8.20 12.26 17.02
N SER A 38 7.69 11.30 16.24
CA SER A 38 7.35 9.96 16.74
C SER A 38 8.35 8.96 16.13
N ILE A 39 9.18 8.34 16.97
CA ILE A 39 10.16 7.32 16.55
C ILE A 39 9.59 5.90 16.60
N ASN A 40 8.31 5.75 16.94
CA ASN A 40 7.71 4.45 17.18
C ASN A 40 7.32 3.77 15.86
N VAL A 41 7.51 2.46 15.81
CA VAL A 41 7.14 1.64 14.65
C VAL A 41 5.61 1.49 14.63
N PRO A 42 4.94 1.72 13.49
CA PRO A 42 3.51 1.49 13.40
C PRO A 42 3.20 0.00 13.54
N ILE A 43 2.11 -0.30 14.22
CA ILE A 43 1.66 -1.67 14.51
C ILE A 43 0.41 -2.06 13.71
N GLY A 44 -0.29 -1.10 13.10
CA GLY A 44 -1.50 -1.41 12.37
C GLY A 44 -2.13 -0.26 11.59
N LEU A 45 -2.93 -0.62 10.60
CA LEU A 45 -3.81 0.25 9.84
C LEU A 45 -5.24 0.03 10.33
N GLN A 46 -5.85 1.08 10.88
CA GLN A 46 -7.21 1.01 11.41
C GLN A 46 -8.22 1.44 10.34
N TYR A 47 -9.12 0.54 9.99
CA TYR A 47 -10.24 0.79 9.10
C TYR A 47 -11.52 1.01 9.90
N GLY A 48 -12.35 1.93 9.43
CA GLY A 48 -13.74 2.13 9.84
C GLY A 48 -14.70 1.36 8.93
N ALA A 49 -16.01 1.53 9.16
CA ALA A 49 -17.03 0.72 8.49
C ALA A 49 -17.11 0.89 6.96
N ASN A 50 -16.55 1.98 6.42
CA ASN A 50 -16.66 2.32 5.01
C ASN A 50 -15.26 2.59 4.42
N SER A 51 -14.50 1.52 4.21
CA SER A 51 -13.19 1.58 3.57
C SER A 51 -13.33 2.02 2.11
N GLY A 52 -12.61 3.08 1.72
CA GLY A 52 -12.61 3.57 0.34
C GLY A 52 -11.96 2.61 -0.65
N LYS A 53 -12.28 2.74 -1.94
CA LYS A 53 -11.64 1.96 -3.01
C LYS A 53 -10.27 2.53 -3.41
N ILE A 54 -9.35 1.64 -3.78
CA ILE A 54 -8.12 1.95 -4.52
C ILE A 54 -8.30 1.49 -5.96
N GLN A 55 -8.18 2.42 -6.92
CA GLN A 55 -8.23 2.11 -8.34
C GLN A 55 -6.90 2.49 -8.98
N VAL A 56 -6.19 1.50 -9.52
CA VAL A 56 -4.99 1.73 -10.33
C VAL A 56 -5.34 1.50 -11.79
N GLN A 57 -5.13 2.53 -12.61
CA GLN A 57 -5.43 2.52 -14.04
C GLN A 57 -4.13 2.48 -14.84
N GLY A 58 -4.10 1.67 -15.89
CA GLY A 58 -3.03 1.62 -16.86
C GLY A 58 -3.54 1.47 -18.28
N ASP A 59 -2.62 1.30 -19.22
CA ASP A 59 -2.88 1.25 -20.66
C ASP A 59 -3.11 -0.17 -21.20
N GLY A 60 -3.15 -1.18 -20.31
CA GLY A 60 -3.27 -2.59 -20.69
C GLY A 60 -2.03 -3.18 -21.38
N GLN A 61 -0.94 -2.41 -21.52
CA GLN A 61 0.28 -2.84 -22.21
C GLN A 61 1.26 -3.60 -21.29
N GLY A 62 0.87 -3.84 -20.03
CA GLY A 62 1.62 -4.62 -19.04
C GLY A 62 1.74 -6.12 -19.32
N ARG A 63 1.04 -6.62 -20.34
CA ARG A 63 0.96 -8.05 -20.61
C ARG A 63 2.22 -8.54 -21.33
N ARG A 64 2.89 -9.55 -20.77
CA ARG A 64 4.06 -10.15 -21.42
C ARG A 64 3.63 -10.93 -22.65
N THR A 65 3.92 -10.42 -23.84
CA THR A 65 3.65 -11.10 -25.12
C THR A 65 4.91 -11.68 -25.76
N THR A 66 6.09 -11.31 -25.26
CA THR A 66 7.41 -11.74 -25.76
C THR A 66 8.31 -12.20 -24.61
N THR A 67 9.50 -12.72 -24.93
CA THR A 67 10.51 -13.11 -23.94
C THR A 67 11.34 -11.93 -23.40
N THR A 68 11.22 -10.74 -24.00
CA THR A 68 11.93 -9.54 -23.54
C THR A 68 11.34 -9.04 -22.22
N LEU A 69 12.18 -8.52 -21.32
CA LEU A 69 11.73 -7.83 -20.12
C LEU A 69 10.77 -6.70 -20.53
N ILE A 70 9.57 -6.68 -19.95
CA ILE A 70 8.61 -5.61 -20.19
C ILE A 70 9.16 -4.34 -19.51
N ASP A 71 9.66 -3.39 -20.30
CA ASP A 71 9.83 -2.01 -19.83
C ASP A 71 8.61 -1.18 -20.22
N THR A 72 7.47 -1.50 -19.59
CA THR A 72 6.26 -0.68 -19.68
C THR A 72 6.58 0.73 -19.22
N THR A 73 6.30 1.70 -20.08
CA THR A 73 6.44 3.12 -19.76
C THR A 73 5.38 3.58 -18.75
N ASN A 74 4.18 3.01 -18.83
CA ASN A 74 3.06 3.27 -17.92
C ASN A 74 2.93 2.14 -16.88
N ALA A 75 3.51 2.37 -15.71
CA ALA A 75 3.44 1.46 -14.57
C ALA A 75 3.50 2.24 -13.25
N LEU A 76 2.80 1.75 -12.23
CA LEU A 76 3.08 2.12 -10.86
C LEU A 76 4.31 1.34 -10.41
N ARG A 77 5.43 2.06 -10.28
CA ARG A 77 6.75 1.46 -10.13
C ARG A 77 7.50 2.01 -8.93
N VAL A 78 8.06 1.08 -8.15
CA VAL A 78 9.11 1.36 -7.17
C VAL A 78 10.47 0.90 -7.69
N GLN A 79 11.56 1.42 -7.12
CA GLN A 79 12.91 0.97 -7.45
C GLN A 79 13.12 -0.52 -7.11
N PRO A 80 14.16 -1.17 -7.69
CA PRO A 80 14.51 -2.53 -7.32
C PRO A 80 14.64 -2.72 -5.82
N ASN A 81 14.25 -3.92 -5.35
CA ASN A 81 14.26 -4.33 -3.96
C ASN A 81 13.41 -3.47 -3.01
N GLN A 82 12.52 -2.63 -3.55
CA GLN A 82 11.57 -1.84 -2.78
C GLN A 82 10.17 -2.47 -2.77
N THR A 83 9.39 -2.09 -1.77
CA THR A 83 8.03 -2.58 -1.54
C THR A 83 6.98 -1.60 -2.05
N LEU A 84 5.95 -2.12 -2.71
CA LEU A 84 4.74 -1.41 -3.09
C LEU A 84 3.53 -2.09 -2.43
N VAL A 85 2.85 -1.40 -1.53
CA VAL A 85 1.65 -1.90 -0.85
C VAL A 85 0.44 -1.07 -1.24
N LEU A 86 -0.63 -1.74 -1.66
CA LEU A 86 -1.96 -1.17 -1.82
C LEU A 86 -2.92 -1.92 -0.90
N VAL A 87 -3.46 -1.25 0.12
CA VAL A 87 -4.41 -1.87 1.04
C VAL A 87 -5.59 -0.94 1.26
N GLY A 88 -6.82 -1.38 0.98
CA GLY A 88 -7.98 -0.50 1.08
C GLY A 88 -9.27 -1.28 1.22
N GLY A 89 -10.40 -0.67 0.90
CA GLY A 89 -11.65 -1.38 0.62
C GLY A 89 -11.49 -2.21 -0.65
N ASP A 90 -12.20 -1.87 -1.72
CA ASP A 90 -11.95 -2.51 -3.01
C ASP A 90 -10.58 -2.12 -3.57
N VAL A 91 -9.81 -3.09 -4.07
CA VAL A 91 -8.56 -2.82 -4.82
C VAL A 91 -8.71 -3.30 -6.26
N THR A 92 -8.87 -2.37 -7.19
CA THR A 92 -9.13 -2.66 -8.60
C THR A 92 -7.93 -2.25 -9.46
N LEU A 93 -7.47 -3.18 -10.31
CA LEU A 93 -6.38 -2.98 -11.27
C LEU A 93 -6.93 -3.02 -12.71
N GLU A 94 -7.10 -1.86 -13.32
CA GLU A 94 -7.69 -1.71 -14.66
C GLU A 94 -6.60 -1.44 -15.69
N GLY A 95 -6.16 -2.48 -16.41
CA GLY A 95 -5.05 -2.37 -17.37
C GLY A 95 -3.73 -1.94 -16.72
N ALA A 96 -3.64 -1.96 -15.38
CA ALA A 96 -2.50 -1.49 -14.62
C ALA A 96 -1.29 -2.43 -14.74
N THR A 97 -0.10 -1.83 -14.71
CA THR A 97 1.15 -2.55 -14.49
C THR A 97 1.72 -2.10 -13.15
N LEU A 98 1.90 -3.04 -12.21
CA LEU A 98 2.62 -2.81 -10.97
C LEU A 98 4.01 -3.43 -11.08
N LYS A 99 5.08 -2.70 -10.74
CA LYS A 99 6.45 -3.17 -11.00
C LYS A 99 7.42 -2.85 -9.87
N THR A 100 8.17 -3.88 -9.48
CA THR A 100 9.42 -3.82 -8.73
C THR A 100 10.31 -4.96 -9.22
N ALA A 101 11.64 -4.80 -9.16
CA ALA A 101 12.58 -5.87 -9.51
C ALA A 101 13.22 -6.39 -8.22
N GLY A 102 13.03 -7.66 -7.86
CA GLY A 102 13.55 -8.22 -6.61
C GLY A 102 12.93 -7.65 -5.32
N GLY A 103 11.89 -6.82 -5.44
CA GLY A 103 11.13 -6.29 -4.32
C GLY A 103 9.80 -7.01 -4.08
N ARG A 104 8.94 -6.40 -3.27
CA ARG A 104 7.64 -6.94 -2.86
C ARG A 104 6.49 -6.10 -3.39
N ILE A 105 5.43 -6.73 -3.86
CA ILE A 105 4.14 -6.09 -4.13
C ILE A 105 3.10 -6.77 -3.27
N GLU A 106 2.34 -5.99 -2.50
CA GLU A 106 1.31 -6.49 -1.60
C GLU A 106 0.00 -5.76 -1.86
N LEU A 107 -1.06 -6.53 -2.03
CA LEU A 107 -2.40 -6.05 -2.38
C LEU A 107 -3.39 -6.63 -1.38
N GLY A 108 -4.19 -5.77 -0.74
CA GLY A 108 -5.11 -6.18 0.31
C GLY A 108 -6.42 -5.43 0.27
N SER A 109 -7.52 -6.14 0.53
CA SER A 109 -8.86 -5.56 0.65
C SER A 109 -9.40 -5.78 2.06
N VAL A 110 -10.13 -4.80 2.58
CA VAL A 110 -10.71 -4.75 3.93
C VAL A 110 -12.14 -4.22 3.81
N ALA A 111 -13.12 -5.10 3.97
CA ALA A 111 -14.53 -4.76 3.70
C ALA A 111 -15.19 -3.95 4.83
N GLY A 112 -14.81 -4.16 6.08
CA GLY A 112 -15.43 -3.53 7.25
C GLY A 112 -14.45 -2.96 8.27
N GLU A 113 -14.98 -2.68 9.45
CA GLU A 113 -14.17 -2.19 10.58
C GLU A 113 -13.13 -3.22 10.99
N GLY A 114 -11.92 -2.76 11.26
CA GLY A 114 -10.91 -3.65 11.79
C GLY A 114 -9.49 -3.14 11.67
N LEU A 115 -8.59 -3.91 12.25
CA LEU A 115 -7.16 -3.61 12.26
C LEU A 115 -6.44 -4.56 11.32
N VAL A 116 -5.79 -4.01 10.30
CA VAL A 116 -4.76 -4.75 9.56
C VAL A 116 -3.46 -4.57 10.32
N SER A 117 -2.93 -5.66 10.88
CA SER A 117 -1.69 -5.61 11.65
C SER A 117 -0.49 -5.42 10.72
N LEU A 118 0.51 -4.67 11.19
CA LEU A 118 1.77 -4.43 10.49
C LEU A 118 2.88 -5.12 11.27
N THR A 119 3.44 -6.18 10.70
CA THR A 119 4.59 -6.89 11.29
C THR A 119 5.85 -6.55 10.49
N PRO A 120 6.88 -5.93 11.11
CA PRO A 120 8.12 -5.60 10.41
C PRO A 120 8.79 -6.84 9.81
N ILE A 121 9.29 -6.71 8.58
CA ILE A 121 10.08 -7.70 7.85
C ILE A 121 11.22 -7.00 7.10
N ASP A 122 12.18 -7.77 6.57
CA ASP A 122 13.35 -7.23 5.85
C ASP A 122 13.00 -6.25 4.72
N GLN A 123 11.86 -6.45 4.06
CA GLN A 123 11.36 -5.57 3.00
C GLN A 123 10.04 -4.88 3.40
N GLY A 124 9.99 -4.26 4.58
CA GLY A 124 8.86 -3.42 4.99
C GLY A 124 7.97 -4.08 6.05
N PHE A 125 6.70 -4.29 5.74
CA PHE A 125 5.74 -4.93 6.64
C PHE A 125 5.06 -6.10 5.96
N SER A 126 4.77 -7.15 6.74
CA SER A 126 3.76 -8.16 6.41
C SER A 126 2.42 -7.68 6.96
N LEU A 127 1.36 -7.78 6.17
CA LEU A 127 -0.01 -7.48 6.61
C LEU A 127 -0.66 -8.70 7.26
N GLY A 128 -1.34 -8.51 8.39
CA GLY A 128 -2.18 -9.52 9.04
C GLY A 128 -3.63 -9.07 9.11
N TYR A 129 -4.56 -10.01 8.88
CA TYR A 129 -5.99 -9.72 8.73
C TYR A 129 -6.86 -10.37 9.81
N ASP A 130 -6.26 -11.01 10.82
CA ASP A 130 -7.00 -11.77 11.85
C ASP A 130 -7.97 -10.89 12.66
N ALA A 131 -7.69 -9.59 12.75
CA ALA A 131 -8.51 -8.58 13.42
C ALA A 131 -9.30 -7.68 12.45
N ALA A 132 -9.32 -8.02 11.15
CA ALA A 132 -10.11 -7.33 10.14
C ALA A 132 -11.45 -8.05 9.95
N GLN A 133 -12.56 -7.31 9.97
CA GLN A 133 -13.87 -7.87 9.61
C GLN A 133 -14.01 -7.86 8.09
N ASN A 134 -14.38 -9.01 7.53
CA ASN A 134 -14.71 -9.20 6.11
C ASN A 134 -16.22 -9.20 5.88
#